data_AF-A0A6G4MVN2-F1
#
_entry.id   AF-A0A6G4MVN2-F1
#
_cell.length_a   1.000
_cell.length_b   1.000
_cell.length_c   1.000
_cell.angle_alpha   90.00
_cell.angle_beta   90.00
_cell.angle_gamma   90.00
#
_symmetry.space_group_name_H-M   'P 1'
#
loop_
_entity.id
_entity.type
_entity.pdbx_description
1 polymer ?
#
loop_
_entity_poly.entity_id
_entity_poly.type
_entity_poly.pdbx_seq_one_letter_code
_entity_poly.pdbx_strand_id
1 'polypeptide(L)'
;NTLWLLRYRPDEIPFLRDNLGVPEVTLRRFLKMPEGAAPDGSGVPVLAVFRVKNGTLARILKFTLGPLELWALNSSPKDSALRRALTQEVGSLRARQILAEHFPRGSATSLIEHRARTHDSENVIHELAAELI
;
A
#
# COMPACT_ATOMS: atom_id res chain seq x y z
N ASN A 1 14.85 -16.58 13.75
CA ASN A 1 15.03 -16.42 12.30
C ASN A 1 13.66 -16.39 11.65
N THR A 2 13.23 -15.22 11.21
CA THR A 2 11.93 -14.99 10.60
C THR A 2 12.16 -14.38 9.22
N LEU A 3 11.47 -14.88 8.21
CA LEU A 3 11.51 -14.33 6.86
C LEU A 3 10.14 -13.75 6.50
N TRP A 4 10.16 -12.57 5.88
CA TRP A 4 8.97 -11.91 5.34
C TRP A 4 9.17 -11.72 3.84
N LEU A 5 8.30 -12.32 3.04
CA LEU A 5 8.34 -12.22 1.58
C LEU A 5 7.12 -11.45 1.09
N LEU A 6 7.38 -10.31 0.45
CA LEU A 6 6.36 -9.56 -0.30
C LEU A 6 6.10 -10.21 -1.66
N ARG A 7 7.15 -10.76 -2.27
CA ARG A 7 7.09 -11.46 -3.55
C ARG A 7 8.23 -12.47 -3.64
N TYR A 8 8.05 -13.43 -4.53
CA TYR A 8 9.09 -14.32 -5.02
C TYR A 8 8.66 -14.82 -6.41
N ARG A 9 9.59 -15.38 -7.18
CA ARG A 9 9.36 -15.88 -8.54
C ARG A 9 9.02 -17.38 -8.53
N PRO A 10 8.22 -17.89 -9.49
CA PRO A 10 7.84 -19.30 -9.52
C PRO A 10 9.04 -20.28 -9.50
N ASP A 11 10.18 -19.90 -10.07
CA ASP A 11 11.42 -20.68 -10.06
C ASP A 11 12.08 -20.81 -8.69
N GLU A 12 11.70 -19.97 -7.71
CA GLU A 12 12.20 -20.04 -6.32
C GLU A 12 11.43 -21.05 -5.46
N ILE A 13 10.34 -21.66 -5.96
CA ILE A 13 9.51 -22.63 -5.22
C ILE A 13 10.35 -23.79 -4.64
N PRO A 14 11.22 -24.47 -5.42
CA PRO A 14 12.03 -25.56 -4.87
C PRO A 14 12.91 -25.08 -3.71
N PHE A 15 13.54 -23.91 -3.86
CA PHE A 15 14.39 -23.35 -2.81
C PHE A 15 13.60 -23.08 -1.52
N LEU A 16 12.46 -22.39 -1.62
CA LEU A 16 11.61 -22.04 -0.48
C LEU A 16 11.00 -23.27 0.20
N ARG A 17 10.65 -24.31 -0.57
CA ARG A 17 10.15 -25.58 -0.04
C ARG A 17 11.25 -26.35 0.68
N ASP A 18 12.38 -26.58 0.01
CA ASP A 18 13.39 -27.54 0.45
C ASP A 18 14.31 -26.95 1.53
N ASN A 19 14.58 -25.65 1.50
CA ASN A 19 15.52 -25.00 2.44
C ASN A 19 14.81 -24.27 3.58
N LEU A 20 13.59 -23.76 3.35
CA LEU A 20 12.84 -23.01 4.35
C LEU A 20 11.65 -23.79 4.91
N GLY A 21 11.31 -24.95 4.34
CA GLY A 21 10.22 -25.81 4.82
C GLY A 21 8.84 -25.20 4.59
N VAL A 22 8.68 -24.36 3.57
CA VAL A 22 7.37 -23.76 3.24
C VAL A 22 6.56 -24.76 2.40
N PRO A 23 5.32 -25.12 2.79
CA PRO A 23 4.49 -26.01 2.00
C PRO A 23 4.23 -25.44 0.60
N GLU A 24 4.40 -26.26 -0.44
CA GLU A 24 4.26 -25.84 -1.82
C GLU A 24 2.85 -25.31 -2.15
N VAL A 25 1.81 -25.86 -1.50
CA VAL A 25 0.44 -25.35 -1.61
C VAL A 25 0.31 -23.90 -1.11
N THR A 26 1.03 -23.54 -0.04
CA THR A 26 1.04 -22.18 0.51
C THR A 26 1.77 -21.23 -0.43
N LEU A 27 2.91 -21.67 -0.99
CA LEU A 27 3.64 -20.96 -2.03
C LEU A 27 2.73 -20.69 -3.25
N ARG A 28 2.14 -21.72 -3.85
CA ARG A 28 1.26 -21.58 -5.01
C ARG A 28 0.04 -20.70 -4.74
N ARG A 29 -0.50 -20.71 -3.51
CA ARG A 29 -1.57 -19.79 -3.10
C ARG A 29 -1.09 -18.34 -3.06
N PHE A 30 0.11 -18.09 -2.50
CA PHE A 30 0.67 -16.74 -2.40
C PHE A 30 0.97 -16.12 -3.77
N LEU A 31 1.49 -16.90 -4.74
CA LEU A 31 1.75 -16.40 -6.10
C LEU A 31 0.50 -15.86 -6.81
N LYS A 32 -0.67 -16.45 -6.54
CA LYS A 32 -1.95 -16.04 -7.12
C LYS A 32 -2.54 -14.79 -6.47
N MET A 33 -1.97 -14.32 -5.37
CA MET A 33 -2.45 -13.12 -4.70
C MET A 33 -1.92 -11.84 -5.37
N PRO A 34 -2.65 -10.72 -5.24
CA PRO A 34 -2.20 -9.43 -5.76
C PRO A 34 -0.86 -9.01 -5.17
N GLU A 35 -0.06 -8.31 -5.98
CA GLU A 35 1.28 -7.84 -5.59
C GLU A 35 1.25 -6.55 -4.75
N GLY A 36 0.10 -5.86 -4.71
CA GLY A 36 -0.07 -4.59 -4.04
C GLY A 36 -1.22 -4.57 -3.04
N ALA A 37 -1.52 -3.38 -2.55
CA ALA A 37 -2.63 -3.18 -1.63
C ALA A 37 -3.94 -3.61 -2.29
N ALA A 38 -4.71 -4.43 -1.59
CA ALA A 38 -6.00 -4.86 -2.07
C ALA A 38 -6.95 -3.64 -2.24
N PRO A 39 -7.78 -3.57 -3.31
CA PRO A 39 -8.67 -2.45 -3.57
C PRO A 39 -9.69 -2.18 -2.45
N ASP A 40 -9.99 -3.22 -1.66
CA ASP A 40 -10.88 -3.20 -0.50
C ASP A 40 -10.21 -2.66 0.78
N GLY A 41 -8.94 -2.27 0.72
CA GLY A 41 -8.18 -1.76 1.86
C GLY A 41 -7.71 -2.85 2.82
N SER A 42 -7.89 -4.14 2.49
CA SER A 42 -7.47 -5.24 3.35
C SER A 42 -5.94 -5.43 3.43
N GLY A 43 -5.16 -4.61 2.74
CA GLY A 43 -3.70 -4.56 2.83
C GLY A 43 -2.97 -5.37 1.77
N VAL A 44 -1.66 -5.55 1.97
CA VAL A 44 -0.77 -6.28 1.06
C VAL A 44 -0.57 -7.70 1.61
N PRO A 45 -0.76 -8.75 0.80
CA PRO A 45 -0.40 -10.10 1.19
C PRO A 45 1.11 -10.22 1.45
N VAL A 46 1.50 -10.82 2.58
CA VAL A 46 2.90 -11.10 2.91
C VAL A 46 3.02 -12.54 3.37
N LEU A 47 3.96 -13.29 2.79
CA LEU A 47 4.30 -14.62 3.27
C LEU A 47 5.29 -14.50 4.43
N ALA A 48 4.82 -14.82 5.64
CA ALA A 48 5.62 -14.85 6.84
C ALA A 48 6.02 -16.29 7.17
N VAL A 49 7.32 -16.50 7.36
CA VAL A 49 7.93 -17.81 7.67
C VAL A 49 8.65 -17.70 9.00
N PHE A 50 8.18 -18.45 9.99
CA PHE A 50 8.70 -18.45 11.35
C PHE A 50 9.36 -19.79 11.66
N ARG A 51 10.55 -19.77 12.26
CA ARG A 51 11.14 -20.95 12.88
C ARG A 51 10.60 -21.10 14.30
N VAL A 52 9.86 -22.17 14.54
CA VAL A 52 9.28 -22.52 15.84
C VAL A 52 9.93 -23.80 16.38
N LYS A 53 9.69 -24.14 17.66
CA LYS A 53 10.30 -25.32 18.30
C LYS A 53 10.10 -26.62 17.51
N ASN A 54 8.96 -26.77 16.85
CA ASN A 54 8.57 -27.99 16.14
C ASN A 54 8.61 -27.84 14.61
N GLY A 55 9.48 -26.97 14.08
CA GLY A 55 9.70 -26.82 12.63
C GLY A 55 9.39 -25.43 12.08
N THR A 56 8.92 -25.37 10.84
CA THR A 56 8.57 -24.12 10.15
C THR A 56 7.08 -23.86 10.22
N LEU A 57 6.71 -22.64 10.62
CA LEU A 57 5.36 -22.11 10.47
C LEU A 57 5.34 -21.09 9.32
N ALA A 58 4.64 -21.43 8.23
CA ALA A 58 4.38 -20.52 7.13
C ALA A 58 2.93 -20.02 7.15
N ARG A 59 2.73 -18.71 7.06
CA ARG A 59 1.42 -18.07 7.02
C ARG A 59 1.42 -16.93 6.01
N ILE A 60 0.33 -16.82 5.26
CA ILE A 60 0.06 -15.63 4.48
C ILE A 60 -0.69 -14.66 5.39
N LEU A 61 -0.07 -13.53 5.67
CA LEU A 61 -0.62 -12.45 6.47
C LEU A 61 -1.08 -11.31 5.55
N LYS A 62 -1.97 -10.47 6.04
CA LYS A 62 -2.29 -9.19 5.38
C LYS A 62 -1.64 -8.07 6.16
N PHE A 63 -0.78 -7.32 5.50
CA PHE A 63 -0.15 -6.14 6.06
C PHE A 63 -0.98 -4.91 5.70
N THR A 64 -1.67 -4.34 6.68
CA THR A 64 -2.50 -3.14 6.53
C THR A 64 -1.79 -1.95 7.15
N LEU A 65 -1.74 -0.84 6.41
CA LEU A 65 -1.28 0.45 6.91
C LEU A 65 -2.50 1.32 7.26
N GLY A 66 -2.38 2.10 8.33
CA GLY A 66 -3.40 3.09 8.67
C GLY A 66 -3.44 4.23 7.64
N PRO A 67 -4.57 4.96 7.50
CA PRO A 67 -4.69 6.08 6.56
C PRO A 67 -3.59 7.14 6.67
N LEU A 68 -3.14 7.46 7.89
CA LEU A 68 -2.03 8.40 8.12
C LEU A 68 -0.69 7.86 7.61
N GLU A 69 -0.44 6.57 7.76
CA GLU A 69 0.78 5.90 7.30
C GLU A 69 0.78 5.77 5.79
N LEU A 70 -0.37 5.43 5.19
CA LEU A 70 -0.56 5.44 3.75
C LEU A 70 -0.20 6.81 3.17
N TRP A 71 -0.71 7.90 3.77
CA TRP A 71 -0.38 9.25 3.33
C TRP A 71 1.03 9.71 3.71
N ALA A 72 1.70 9.07 4.67
CA ALA A 72 3.11 9.33 4.95
C ALA A 72 4.01 8.65 3.90
N LEU A 73 3.67 7.43 3.50
CA LEU A 73 4.49 6.57 2.64
C LEU A 73 4.12 6.63 1.15
N ASN A 74 3.01 7.28 0.78
CA ASN A 74 2.63 7.45 -0.63
C ASN A 74 3.63 8.38 -1.36
N SER A 75 4.12 7.89 -2.50
CA SER A 75 5.07 8.56 -3.40
C SER A 75 4.50 8.86 -4.80
N SER A 76 3.20 8.64 -5.04
CA SER A 76 2.52 9.03 -6.28
C SER A 76 2.77 10.53 -6.56
N PRO A 77 3.16 10.93 -7.79
CA PRO A 77 3.42 12.33 -8.10
C PRO A 77 2.24 13.26 -7.83
N LYS A 78 1.01 12.84 -8.18
CA LYS A 78 -0.23 13.62 -7.99
C LYS A 78 -0.60 13.74 -6.51
N ASP A 79 -0.58 12.62 -5.79
CA ASP A 79 -0.85 12.61 -4.34
C ASP A 79 0.21 13.40 -3.57
N SER A 80 1.48 13.30 -3.99
CA SER A 80 2.58 14.08 -3.41
C SER A 80 2.42 15.57 -3.65
N ALA A 81 1.95 15.98 -4.83
CA ALA A 81 1.66 17.38 -5.14
C ALA A 81 0.50 17.92 -4.28
N LEU A 82 -0.61 17.18 -4.17
CA LEU A 82 -1.73 17.54 -3.30
C LEU A 82 -1.30 17.66 -1.83
N ARG A 83 -0.54 16.68 -1.32
CA ARG A 83 -0.01 16.69 0.04
C ARG A 83 0.93 17.88 0.28
N ARG A 84 1.75 18.24 -0.70
CA ARG A 84 2.63 19.42 -0.60
C ARG A 84 1.83 20.72 -0.53
N ALA A 85 0.81 20.88 -1.40
CA ALA A 85 -0.07 22.04 -1.37
C ALA A 85 -0.73 22.22 0.00
N LEU A 86 -1.34 21.17 0.55
CA LEU A 86 -1.91 21.22 1.90
C LEU A 86 -0.86 21.46 3.00
N THR A 87 0.34 20.87 2.85
CA THR A 87 1.41 21.05 3.84
C THR A 87 1.87 22.50 3.93
N GLN A 88 1.86 23.24 2.82
CA GLN A 88 2.20 24.67 2.79
C GLN A 88 1.18 25.51 3.57
N GLU A 89 -0.10 25.14 3.52
CA GLU A 89 -1.18 25.89 4.17
C GLU A 89 -1.37 25.52 5.65
N VAL A 90 -1.40 24.23 5.99
CA VAL A 90 -1.80 23.76 7.33
C VAL A 90 -0.71 22.98 8.08
N GLY A 91 0.46 22.80 7.48
CA GLY A 91 1.55 22.01 8.04
C GLY A 91 1.39 20.50 7.84
N SER A 92 2.52 19.78 7.93
CA SER A 92 2.63 18.38 7.48
C SER A 92 1.73 17.38 8.22
N LEU A 93 1.55 17.54 9.52
CA LEU A 93 0.72 16.63 10.31
C LEU A 93 -0.76 16.83 9.98
N ARG A 94 -1.24 18.07 10.01
CA ARG A 94 -2.64 18.39 9.72
C ARG A 94 -3.02 18.06 8.28
N ALA A 95 -2.13 18.33 7.32
CA ALA A 95 -2.32 17.94 5.92
C ALA A 95 -2.57 16.43 5.79
N ARG A 96 -1.77 15.58 6.44
CA ARG A 96 -1.98 14.12 6.42
C ARG A 96 -3.28 13.70 7.12
N GLN A 97 -3.69 14.39 8.19
CA GLN A 97 -4.97 14.12 8.85
C GLN A 97 -6.16 14.42 7.94
N ILE A 98 -6.17 15.59 7.30
CA ILE A 98 -7.21 15.99 6.32
C ILE A 98 -7.29 14.96 5.19
N LEU A 99 -6.13 14.60 4.64
CA LEU A 99 -6.05 13.61 3.56
C LEU A 99 -6.47 12.21 3.99
N ALA A 100 -6.12 11.79 5.20
CA ALA A 100 -6.55 10.51 5.77
C ALA A 100 -8.07 10.44 5.99
N GLU A 101 -8.69 11.56 6.36
CA GLU A 101 -10.13 11.69 6.56
C GLU A 101 -10.89 11.61 5.22
N HIS A 102 -10.43 12.35 4.21
CA HIS A 102 -11.12 12.43 2.91
C HIS A 102 -10.76 11.27 1.97
N PHE A 103 -9.56 10.71 2.10
CA PHE A 103 -9.03 9.64 1.27
C PHE A 103 -8.40 8.54 2.12
N PRO A 104 -9.21 7.75 2.86
CA PRO A 104 -8.70 6.76 3.82
C PRO A 104 -7.91 5.62 3.18
N ARG A 105 -8.06 5.42 1.86
CA ARG A 105 -7.28 4.44 1.08
C ARG A 105 -5.91 4.97 0.65
N GLY A 106 -5.55 6.19 1.03
CA GLY A 106 -4.21 6.73 0.85
C GLY A 106 -3.94 7.37 -0.50
N SER A 107 -4.94 7.58 -1.36
CA SER A 107 -4.75 8.22 -2.67
C SER A 107 -5.98 9.03 -3.09
N ALA A 108 -5.72 10.19 -3.70
CA ALA A 108 -6.70 11.04 -4.38
C ALA A 108 -6.53 11.00 -5.92
N THR A 109 -5.58 10.22 -6.43
CA THR A 109 -5.20 10.20 -7.86
C THR A 109 -6.39 9.99 -8.79
N SER A 110 -7.31 9.08 -8.47
CA SER A 110 -8.50 8.83 -9.31
C SER A 110 -9.43 10.05 -9.38
N LEU A 111 -9.59 10.81 -8.29
CA LEU A 111 -10.40 12.02 -8.27
C LEU A 111 -9.70 13.15 -9.04
N ILE A 112 -8.40 13.34 -8.84
CA ILE A 112 -7.59 14.33 -9.56
C ILE A 112 -7.67 14.07 -11.07
N GLU A 113 -7.53 12.81 -11.50
CA GLU A 113 -7.64 12.42 -12.90
C GLU A 113 -9.03 12.60 -13.48
N HIS A 114 -10.07 12.30 -12.70
CA HIS A 114 -11.43 12.55 -13.11
C HIS A 114 -11.66 14.05 -13.35
N ARG A 115 -11.26 14.89 -12.40
CA ARG A 115 -11.42 16.35 -12.50
C ARG A 115 -10.61 16.95 -13.66
N ALA A 116 -9.37 16.52 -13.85
CA ALA A 116 -8.53 16.97 -14.97
C ALA A 116 -9.06 16.59 -16.35
N ARG A 117 -9.92 15.57 -16.46
CA ARG A 117 -10.62 15.24 -17.72
C ARG A 117 -11.89 16.05 -17.93
N THR A 118 -12.58 16.41 -16.86
CA THR A 118 -13.88 17.10 -16.91
C THR A 118 -13.74 18.63 -16.94
N HIS A 119 -12.71 19.15 -16.30
CA HIS A 119 -12.41 20.58 -16.22
C HIS A 119 -11.07 20.80 -16.92
N ASP A 120 -11.04 21.68 -17.92
CA ASP A 120 -9.81 22.14 -18.60
C ASP A 120 -9.02 23.11 -17.69
N SER A 121 -8.82 22.69 -16.44
CA SER A 121 -8.13 23.45 -15.40
C SER A 121 -6.70 22.93 -15.31
N GLU A 122 -5.73 23.82 -15.55
CA GLU A 122 -4.31 23.52 -15.29
C GLU A 122 -4.03 23.34 -13.78
N ASN A 123 -4.99 23.67 -12.90
CA ASN A 123 -4.75 23.85 -11.47
C ASN A 123 -5.64 23.00 -10.53
N VAL A 124 -6.20 21.89 -11.04
CA VAL A 124 -7.07 20.95 -10.30
C VAL A 124 -6.56 20.57 -8.91
N ILE A 125 -5.24 20.44 -8.74
CA ILE A 125 -4.64 20.04 -7.45
C ILE A 125 -4.76 21.15 -6.41
N HIS A 126 -4.55 22.41 -6.80
CA HIS A 126 -4.65 23.54 -5.88
C HIS A 126 -6.12 23.84 -5.52
N GLU A 127 -7.03 23.71 -6.49
CA GLU A 127 -8.48 23.79 -6.24
C GLU A 127 -8.92 22.73 -5.23
N LEU A 128 -8.53 21.48 -5.45
CA LEU A 128 -8.83 20.39 -4.52
C LEU A 128 -8.19 20.63 -3.14
N ALA A 129 -6.98 21.15 -3.07
CA ALA A 129 -6.35 21.47 -1.78
C ALA A 129 -7.15 22.53 -1.01
N ALA A 130 -7.63 23.58 -1.68
CA ALA A 130 -8.43 24.63 -1.08
C ALA A 130 -9.81 24.14 -0.59
N GLU A 131 -10.43 23.19 -1.30
CA GLU A 131 -11.71 22.58 -0.89
C GLU A 131 -11.61 21.70 0.37
N LEU A 132 -10.43 21.20 0.69
CA LEU A 132 -10.20 20.24 1.78
C LEU A 132 -9.89 20.90 3.14
N ILE A 133 -9.70 22.23 3.16
CA ILE A 133 -9.39 23.02 4.36
C ILE A 133 -10.67 23.71 4.85
#